data_AF-A0A8T4A6E6-F1
#
_entry.id   AF-A0A8T4A6E6-F1
#
_cell.length_a   1.000
_cell.length_b   1.000
_cell.length_c   1.000
_cell.angle_alpha   90.00
_cell.angle_beta   90.00
_cell.angle_gamma   90.00
#
_symmetry.space_group_name_H-M   'P 1'
#
loop_
_entity.id
_entity.type
_entity.pdbx_description
1 polymer ?
#
loop_
_entity_poly.entity_id
_entity_poly.type
_entity_poly.pdbx_seq_one_letter_code
_entity_poly.pdbx_strand_id
1 'polypeptide(L)'
;MRLMSFFKFYIISIAFLFIFYSFYDLGLKREILIFLAVSLLSPQMFKAAVRVRGVRSGDIVLVSVKSQNALGFFFQKFPARALSGGRIGGVIDLEYNFKKAKGEIVSYGGIFFPAEVNILYYEEPLKVVNR
;
A
#
# COMPACT_ATOMS: atom_id res chain seq x y z
N MET A 1 30.62 -14.72 11.77
CA MET A 1 30.57 -14.21 10.37
C MET A 1 30.08 -15.22 9.32
N ARG A 2 30.25 -16.55 9.48
CA ARG A 2 29.89 -17.53 8.43
C ARG A 2 28.38 -17.82 8.27
N LEU A 3 27.61 -17.81 9.36
CA LEU A 3 26.18 -18.16 9.34
C LEU A 3 25.34 -17.17 8.49
N MET A 4 25.58 -15.87 8.66
CA MET A 4 24.90 -14.81 7.91
C MET A 4 25.17 -14.91 6.39
N SER A 5 26.35 -15.36 6.00
CA SER A 5 26.73 -15.56 4.59
C SER A 5 26.07 -16.81 4.00
N PHE A 6 25.91 -17.86 4.81
CA PHE A 6 25.21 -19.09 4.42
C PHE A 6 23.72 -18.84 4.16
N PHE A 7 23.04 -18.08 5.03
CA PHE A 7 21.64 -17.69 4.81
C PHE A 7 21.46 -16.85 3.54
N LYS A 8 22.36 -15.89 3.28
CA LYS A 8 22.33 -15.11 2.03
C LYS A 8 22.51 -15.99 0.79
N PHE A 9 23.46 -16.92 0.83
CA PHE A 9 23.70 -17.87 -0.26
C PHE A 9 22.49 -18.77 -0.52
N TYR A 10 21.82 -19.23 0.54
CA TYR A 10 20.62 -20.05 0.45
C TYR A 10 19.43 -19.28 -0.15
N ILE A 11 19.22 -18.02 0.28
CA ILE A 11 18.18 -17.13 -0.27
C ILE A 11 18.40 -16.86 -1.76
N ILE A 12 19.65 -16.59 -2.16
CA ILE A 12 20.00 -16.36 -3.57
C ILE A 12 19.77 -17.62 -4.39
N SER A 13 20.20 -18.79 -3.89
CA SER A 13 20.01 -20.08 -4.57
C SER A 13 18.53 -20.40 -4.80
N ILE A 14 17.67 -20.18 -3.81
CA ILE A 14 16.22 -20.36 -3.94
C ILE A 14 15.63 -19.41 -4.97
N ALA A 15 16.06 -18.14 -5.00
CA ALA A 15 15.55 -17.17 -5.95
C ALA A 15 15.91 -17.54 -7.41
N PHE A 16 17.12 -18.03 -7.65
CA PHE A 16 17.51 -18.56 -8.96
C PHE A 16 16.67 -19.77 -9.35
N LEU A 17 16.34 -20.63 -8.39
CA LEU A 17 15.50 -21.80 -8.63
C LEU A 17 14.08 -21.40 -9.07
N PHE A 18 13.51 -20.35 -8.46
CA PHE A 18 12.23 -19.78 -8.89
C PHE A 18 12.30 -19.13 -10.29
N ILE A 19 13.39 -18.43 -10.63
CA ILE A 19 13.61 -17.88 -11.97
C ILE A 19 13.67 -19.00 -13.00
N PHE A 20 14.46 -20.05 -12.71
CA PHE A 20 14.63 -21.19 -13.61
C PHE A 20 13.30 -21.92 -13.84
N TYR A 21 12.53 -22.13 -12.77
CA TYR A 21 11.20 -22.74 -12.85
C TYR A 21 10.20 -21.87 -13.62
N SER A 22 10.35 -20.54 -13.58
CA SER A 22 9.49 -19.61 -14.33
C SER A 22 9.61 -19.75 -15.85
N PHE A 23 10.72 -20.31 -16.38
CA PHE A 23 10.88 -20.56 -17.82
C PHE A 23 10.09 -21.78 -18.31
N TYR A 24 9.71 -22.68 -17.41
CA TYR A 24 8.96 -23.90 -17.74
C TYR A 24 7.44 -23.71 -17.72
N ASP A 25 6.94 -22.62 -17.14
CA ASP A 25 5.51 -22.34 -17.03
C ASP A 25 5.16 -21.09 -17.86
N LEU A 26 4.17 -21.20 -18.76
CA LEU A 26 3.79 -20.12 -19.70
C LEU A 26 2.60 -19.28 -19.22
N GLY A 27 2.05 -19.57 -18.02
CA GLY A 27 0.84 -18.91 -17.49
C GLY A 27 1.08 -17.92 -16.33
N LEU A 28 0.00 -17.55 -15.64
CA LEU A 28 -0.01 -16.67 -14.44
C LEU A 28 0.98 -17.08 -13.34
N LYS A 29 1.29 -18.38 -13.25
CA LYS A 29 2.27 -18.92 -12.30
C LYS A 29 3.68 -18.35 -12.53
N ARG A 30 4.05 -18.06 -13.77
CA ARG A 30 5.33 -17.45 -14.13
C ARG A 30 5.50 -16.06 -13.52
N GLU A 31 4.47 -15.22 -13.59
CA GLU A 31 4.52 -13.87 -13.02
C GLU A 31 4.70 -13.91 -11.50
N ILE A 32 4.02 -14.84 -10.82
CA ILE A 32 4.13 -15.05 -9.38
C ILE A 32 5.54 -15.55 -8.99
N LEU A 33 6.11 -16.49 -9.76
CA LEU A 33 7.45 -17.04 -9.55
C LEU A 33 8.54 -15.97 -9.72
N ILE A 34 8.44 -15.15 -10.77
CA ILE A 34 9.37 -14.04 -11.01
C ILE A 34 9.24 -13.01 -9.89
N PHE A 35 8.01 -12.69 -9.46
CA PHE A 35 7.77 -11.77 -8.35
C PHE A 35 8.41 -12.26 -7.05
N LEU A 36 8.28 -13.54 -6.73
CA LEU A 36 8.92 -14.16 -5.57
C LEU A 36 10.46 -14.09 -5.66
N ALA A 37 11.04 -14.39 -6.83
CA ALA A 37 12.47 -14.36 -7.03
C ALA A 37 13.05 -12.95 -6.85
N VAL A 38 12.39 -11.93 -7.42
CA VAL A 38 12.78 -10.52 -7.26
C VAL A 38 12.68 -10.09 -5.79
N SER A 39 11.67 -10.58 -5.07
CA SER A 39 11.50 -10.29 -3.63
C SER A 39 12.67 -10.80 -2.78
N LEU A 40 13.22 -11.97 -3.14
CA LEU A 40 14.32 -12.63 -2.42
C LEU A 40 15.69 -12.02 -2.77
N LEU A 41 15.91 -11.65 -4.03
CA LEU A 41 17.20 -11.12 -4.51
C LEU A 41 17.44 -9.66 -4.10
N SER A 42 16.39 -8.85 -4.08
CA SER A 42 16.52 -7.44 -3.68
C SER A 42 15.29 -6.99 -2.90
N PRO A 43 15.34 -7.10 -1.55
CA PRO A 43 14.32 -6.52 -0.69
C PRO A 43 14.13 -5.01 -0.93
N GLN A 44 15.16 -4.33 -1.41
CA GLN A 44 15.11 -2.91 -1.76
C GLN A 44 14.34 -2.66 -3.06
N MET A 45 14.55 -3.46 -4.11
CA MET A 45 13.74 -3.36 -5.34
C MET A 45 12.31 -3.82 -5.12
N PHE A 46 12.09 -4.82 -4.26
CA PHE A 46 10.75 -5.19 -3.81
C PHE A 46 10.06 -4.04 -3.09
N LYS A 47 10.74 -3.41 -2.12
CA LYS A 47 10.23 -2.20 -1.47
C LYS A 47 9.96 -1.09 -2.47
N ALA A 48 10.81 -0.88 -3.48
CA ALA A 48 10.61 0.13 -4.52
C ALA A 48 9.41 -0.20 -5.42
N ALA A 49 9.26 -1.44 -5.90
CA ALA A 49 8.11 -1.88 -6.69
C ALA A 49 6.80 -1.75 -5.91
N VAL A 50 6.83 -2.09 -4.62
CA VAL A 50 5.72 -1.88 -3.69
C VAL A 50 5.42 -0.39 -3.49
N ARG A 51 6.45 0.46 -3.41
CA ARG A 51 6.32 1.93 -3.30
C ARG A 51 5.77 2.59 -4.57
N VAL A 52 5.94 1.95 -5.73
CA VAL A 52 5.45 2.43 -7.03
C VAL A 52 3.95 2.12 -7.22
N ARG A 53 3.42 1.08 -6.57
CA ARG A 53 1.96 0.87 -6.51
C ARG A 53 1.37 1.93 -5.57
N GLY A 54 0.83 2.98 -6.18
CA GLY A 54 -0.01 3.95 -5.50
C GLY A 54 -1.40 3.37 -5.16
N VAL A 55 -2.21 4.18 -4.49
CA VAL A 55 -3.64 3.93 -4.32
C VAL A 55 -4.33 4.06 -5.68
N ARG A 56 -5.22 3.14 -6.00
CA ARG A 56 -6.12 3.24 -7.17
C ARG A 56 -7.52 3.66 -6.74
N SER A 57 -8.27 4.23 -7.68
CA SER A 57 -9.70 4.47 -7.47
C SER A 57 -10.40 3.14 -7.18
N GLY A 58 -11.23 3.12 -6.13
CA GLY A 58 -11.93 1.95 -5.64
C GLY A 58 -11.23 1.18 -4.52
N ASP A 59 -9.94 1.43 -4.26
CA ASP A 59 -9.19 0.76 -3.19
C ASP A 59 -9.72 1.17 -1.80
N ILE A 60 -9.64 0.24 -0.84
CA ILE A 60 -9.91 0.53 0.57
C ILE A 60 -8.63 1.09 1.19
N VAL A 61 -8.74 2.26 1.80
CA VAL A 61 -7.65 2.96 2.50
C VAL A 61 -8.00 3.14 3.98
N LEU A 62 -6.99 3.26 4.83
CA LEU A 62 -7.14 3.52 6.26
C LEU A 62 -6.95 5.00 6.56
N VAL A 63 -8.03 5.67 6.94
CA VAL A 63 -7.99 7.03 7.41
C VAL A 63 -7.55 7.05 8.87
N SER A 64 -6.46 7.77 9.16
CA SER A 64 -6.03 8.03 10.53
C SER A 64 -6.66 9.31 11.05
N VAL A 65 -7.53 9.22 12.06
CA VAL A 65 -8.11 10.37 12.75
C VAL A 65 -7.39 10.55 14.07
N LYS A 66 -6.87 11.76 14.31
CA LYS A 66 -6.35 12.15 15.62
C LYS A 66 -7.53 12.38 16.56
N SER A 67 -7.73 11.47 17.51
CA SER A 67 -8.71 11.65 18.58
C SER A 67 -7.97 12.01 19.88
N GLN A 68 -8.30 13.17 20.45
CA GLN A 68 -7.86 13.54 21.79
C GLN A 68 -8.89 13.02 22.79
N ASN A 69 -8.48 12.10 23.65
CA ASN A 69 -9.23 11.73 24.84
C ASN A 69 -8.41 12.08 26.09
N ALA A 70 -9.07 12.08 27.26
CA ALA A 70 -8.50 12.43 28.56
C ALA A 70 -7.28 11.60 29.00
N LEU A 71 -6.92 10.54 28.26
CA LEU A 71 -5.81 9.61 28.54
C LEU A 71 -4.63 9.73 27.55
N GLY A 72 -4.67 10.66 26.58
CA GLY A 72 -3.59 10.90 25.61
C GLY A 72 -4.05 10.92 24.14
N PHE A 73 -3.08 11.07 23.22
CA PHE A 73 -3.33 11.07 21.77
C PHE A 73 -3.42 9.65 21.23
N PHE A 74 -4.60 9.24 20.74
CA PHE A 74 -4.78 7.96 20.05
C PHE A 74 -5.09 8.20 18.57
N PHE A 75 -4.37 7.49 17.70
CA PHE A 75 -4.67 7.43 16.28
C PHE A 75 -5.67 6.29 16.05
N GLN A 76 -6.93 6.62 15.81
CA GLN A 76 -7.91 5.64 15.35
C GLN A 76 -7.85 5.54 13.83
N LYS A 77 -7.77 4.31 13.32
CA LYS A 77 -7.73 4.00 11.89
C LYS A 77 -9.09 3.48 11.46
N PHE A 78 -9.70 4.12 10.47
CA PHE A 78 -11.00 3.72 9.93
C PHE A 78 -10.91 3.42 8.44
N PRO A 79 -11.61 2.40 7.93
CA PRO A 79 -11.66 2.14 6.50
C PRO A 79 -12.41 3.25 5.76
N ALA A 80 -11.88 3.66 4.61
CA ALA A 80 -12.49 4.59 3.66
C ALA A 80 -12.26 4.09 2.23
N ARG A 81 -13.01 4.60 1.28
CA ARG A 81 -12.86 4.23 -0.14
C ARG A 81 -12.15 5.33 -0.90
N ALA A 82 -11.10 5.01 -1.65
CA ALA A 82 -10.46 5.97 -2.53
C ALA A 82 -11.35 6.22 -3.76
N LEU A 83 -11.64 7.49 -4.05
CA LEU A 83 -12.37 7.91 -5.27
C LEU A 83 -11.40 8.20 -6.42
N SER A 84 -10.18 8.63 -6.08
CA SER A 84 -9.10 8.91 -7.04
C SER A 84 -7.84 8.12 -6.70
N GLY A 85 -7.00 7.90 -7.71
CA GLY A 85 -5.70 7.26 -7.52
C GLY A 85 -4.59 8.27 -7.24
N GLY A 86 -3.58 7.85 -6.48
CA GLY A 86 -2.46 8.71 -6.11
C GLY A 86 -1.28 7.92 -5.59
N ARG A 87 -0.13 8.58 -5.42
CA ARG A 87 1.10 7.98 -4.87
C ARG A 87 1.32 8.47 -3.44
N ILE A 88 2.23 7.83 -2.70
CA ILE A 88 2.65 8.28 -1.37
C ILE A 88 3.10 9.75 -1.44
N GLY A 89 2.63 10.58 -0.50
CA GLY A 89 2.80 12.04 -0.47
C GLY A 89 1.88 12.81 -1.42
N GLY A 90 1.02 12.10 -2.17
CA GLY A 90 0.00 12.69 -3.03
C GLY A 90 -1.32 12.87 -2.29
N VAL A 91 -2.10 13.84 -2.75
CA VAL A 91 -3.48 14.08 -2.28
C VAL A 91 -4.44 13.27 -3.14
N ILE A 92 -5.36 12.57 -2.49
CA ILE A 92 -6.44 11.81 -3.13
C ILE A 92 -7.79 12.21 -2.56
N ASP A 93 -8.81 12.15 -3.42
CA ASP A 93 -10.22 12.14 -3.05
C ASP A 93 -10.60 10.77 -2.46
N LEU A 94 -11.32 10.77 -1.35
CA LEU A 94 -11.83 9.60 -0.64
C LEU A 94 -13.25 9.82 -0.14
N GLU A 95 -13.98 8.72 -0.04
CA GLU A 95 -15.29 8.65 0.59
C GLU A 95 -15.14 8.03 1.97
N TYR A 96 -15.45 8.83 2.99
CA TYR A 96 -15.40 8.45 4.39
C TYR A 96 -16.73 8.81 5.06
N ASN A 97 -17.43 7.82 5.61
CA ASN A 97 -18.76 7.99 6.24
C ASN A 97 -19.76 8.76 5.34
N PHE A 98 -19.89 8.36 4.06
CA PHE A 98 -20.77 8.99 3.06
C PHE A 98 -20.45 10.47 2.74
N LYS A 99 -19.30 10.96 3.18
CA LYS A 99 -18.79 12.29 2.84
C LYS A 99 -17.57 12.16 1.95
N LYS A 100 -17.46 13.06 0.98
CA LYS A 100 -16.23 13.24 0.23
C LYS A 100 -15.23 14.02 1.08
N ALA A 101 -14.00 13.54 1.09
CA ALA A 101 -12.88 14.18 1.77
C ALA A 101 -11.67 14.11 0.85
N LYS A 102 -10.70 14.99 1.09
CA LYS A 102 -9.37 14.87 0.51
C LYS A 102 -8.37 14.56 1.59
N GLY A 103 -7.46 13.65 1.29
CA GLY A 103 -6.43 13.23 2.21
C GLY A 103 -5.12 12.95 1.52
N GLU A 104 -4.05 13.11 2.26
CA GLU A 104 -2.69 12.81 1.82
C GLU A 104 -2.34 11.37 2.17
N ILE A 105 -1.79 10.64 1.20
CA ILE A 105 -1.30 9.28 1.42
C ILE A 105 0.01 9.35 2.22
N VAL A 106 -0.04 9.02 3.50
CA VAL A 106 1.12 9.10 4.41
C VAL A 106 1.96 7.84 4.33
N SER A 107 1.32 6.68 4.19
CA SER A 107 2.03 5.40 4.11
C SER A 107 1.35 4.42 3.17
N TYR A 108 2.14 3.53 2.58
CA TYR A 108 1.64 2.42 1.77
C TYR A 108 2.40 1.17 2.19
N GLY A 109 1.70 0.22 2.82
CA GLY A 109 2.30 -1.03 3.27
C GLY A 109 2.34 -2.12 2.21
N GLY A 110 1.93 -1.81 0.98
CA GLY A 110 2.03 -2.70 -0.16
C GLY A 110 0.82 -3.58 -0.41
N ILE A 111 1.06 -4.79 -0.92
CA ILE A 111 -0.01 -5.75 -1.28
C ILE A 111 -0.75 -6.24 -0.03
N PHE A 112 -0.07 -6.27 1.12
CA PHE A 112 -0.59 -6.86 2.35
C PHE A 112 -1.27 -5.86 3.29
N PHE A 113 -1.01 -4.56 3.12
CA PHE A 113 -1.50 -3.54 4.03
C PHE A 113 -2.09 -2.37 3.25
N PRO A 114 -3.37 -2.02 3.48
CA PRO A 114 -4.01 -0.89 2.83
C PRO A 114 -3.27 0.42 3.13
N ALA A 115 -3.36 1.35 2.19
CA ALA A 115 -2.70 2.65 2.31
C ALA A 115 -3.24 3.43 3.51
N GLU A 116 -2.38 4.14 4.21
CA GLU A 116 -2.78 5.06 5.26
C GLU A 116 -2.89 6.47 4.72
N VAL A 117 -4.02 7.10 5.01
CA VAL A 117 -4.37 8.43 4.52
C VAL A 117 -4.68 9.33 5.70
N ASN A 118 -4.14 10.53 5.69
CA ASN A 118 -4.46 11.57 6.64
C ASN A 118 -5.41 12.56 5.98
N ILE A 119 -6.58 12.81 6.59
CA ILE A 119 -7.55 13.75 6.03
C ILE A 119 -7.02 15.16 6.16
N LEU A 120 -7.01 15.89 5.04
CA LEU A 120 -6.64 17.31 4.98
C LEU A 120 -7.89 18.19 5.12
N TYR A 121 -8.96 17.85 4.39
CA TYR A 121 -10.22 18.60 4.44
C TYR A 121 -11.40 17.73 4.00
N TYR A 122 -12.57 18.02 4.57
CA TYR A 122 -13.85 17.46 4.13
C TYR A 122 -14.48 18.40 3.11
N GLU A 123 -15.01 17.87 2.01
CA GLU A 123 -15.90 18.67 1.15
C GLU A 123 -17.22 18.86 1.91
N GLU A 124 -17.58 20.11 2.20
CA GLU A 124 -18.87 20.42 2.80
C GLU A 124 -20.01 19.94 1.88
N PRO A 125 -21.10 19.38 2.43
CA PRO A 125 -22.26 19.07 1.62
C PRO A 125 -22.79 20.38 1.03
N LEU A 126 -22.86 20.45 -0.30
CA LEU A 126 -23.52 21.55 -1.01
C LEU A 126 -24.93 21.73 -0.41
N LYS A 127 -25.14 22.81 0.34
CA LYS A 127 -26.49 23.23 0.72
C LYS A 127 -27.23 23.52 -0.57
N VAL A 128 -28.13 22.61 -0.96
CA VAL A 128 -29.10 22.86 -2.03
C VAL A 128 -30.00 23.98 -1.52
N VAL A 129 -29.71 25.21 -1.91
CA VAL A 129 -30.62 26.34 -1.74
C VAL A 129 -31.69 26.18 -2.79
N ASN A 130 -32.82 25.57 -2.41
CA ASN A 130 -34.02 25.62 -3.23
C ASN A 130 -34.44 27.09 -3.35
N ARG A 131 -34.43 27.63 -4.58
CA ARG A 131 -35.12 28.85 -4.96
C ARG A 131 -36.45 28.49 -5.59
#